data_AF-A0A8X7SGU2-F1
#
_entry.id   AF-A0A8X7SGU2-F1
#
_cell.length_a   1.000
_cell.length_b   1.000
_cell.length_c   1.000
_cell.angle_alpha   90.00
_cell.angle_beta   90.00
_cell.angle_gamma   90.00
#
_symmetry.space_group_name_H-M   'P 1'
#
loop_
_entity.id
_entity.type
_entity.pdbx_description
1 polymer ?
#
loop_
_entity_poly.entity_id
_entity_poly.type
_entity_poly.pdbx_seq_one_letter_code
_entity_poly.pdbx_strand_id
1 'polypeptide(L)'
;MSTTLFKILQTNQFSHFRATLLRRRRLNFSLKNRTNKNGSNKIDEILRDYEAVIAFCNCPNSYELHPNTSICPVCMGLPGDFPVLNSKVFDFGVILRLAFNCDLSLKSKFDRGYQISQFDVPIASGGYADVDIPLVFGGGHRRFGITRAHMEEDVGKLLHSETLKITHRHMSLLKQVDLDRAGVPLLEIVSEPDLRSGMDRSS
;
A
#
# COMPACT_ATOMS: atom_id res chain seq x y z
N MET A 1 -3.04 11.69 23.27
CA MET A 1 -2.71 10.35 22.77
C MET A 1 -2.85 10.41 21.25
N SER A 2 -1.75 10.61 20.52
CA SER A 2 -1.79 10.77 19.07
C SER A 2 -1.33 9.47 18.42
N THR A 3 -2.26 8.63 18.01
CA THR A 3 -2.02 7.52 17.07
C THR A 3 -1.55 8.13 15.75
N THR A 4 -0.50 7.59 15.12
CA THR A 4 -0.08 8.03 13.78
C THR A 4 -0.44 6.95 12.78
N LEU A 5 -1.21 7.36 11.77
CA LEU A 5 -1.59 6.53 10.64
C LEU A 5 -0.51 6.67 9.58
N PHE A 6 0.18 5.57 9.30
CA PHE A 6 1.05 5.48 8.13
C PHE A 6 0.30 4.71 7.06
N LYS A 7 -0.20 5.42 6.06
CA LYS A 7 -0.66 4.79 4.82
C LYS A 7 0.58 4.53 3.96
N ILE A 8 0.96 3.27 3.83
CA ILE A 8 1.97 2.89 2.83
C ILE A 8 1.24 2.91 1.49
N LEU A 9 1.21 4.10 0.90
CA LEU A 9 0.79 4.31 -0.47
C LEU A 9 1.86 3.67 -1.36
N GLN A 10 1.43 2.67 -2.13
CA GLN A 10 2.15 2.10 -3.25
C GLN A 10 3.29 1.15 -2.90
N THR A 11 3.24 0.04 -3.62
CA THR A 11 4.28 -0.97 -3.78
C THR A 11 5.64 -0.40 -4.15
N ASN A 12 5.72 0.80 -4.74
CA ASN A 12 7.00 1.50 -5.01
C ASN A 12 7.77 1.92 -3.75
N GLN A 13 7.13 1.98 -2.57
CA GLN A 13 7.83 2.18 -1.29
C GLN A 13 8.39 0.88 -0.68
N PHE A 14 8.21 -0.27 -1.35
CA PHE A 14 8.89 -1.51 -0.93
C PHE A 14 10.41 -1.41 -0.96
N SER A 15 11.00 -0.43 -1.63
CA SER A 15 12.44 -0.16 -1.56
C SER A 15 12.92 0.12 -0.11
N HIS A 16 12.13 0.81 0.71
CA HIS A 16 12.42 0.99 2.14
C HIS A 16 12.10 -0.26 2.97
N PHE A 17 11.01 -0.98 2.64
CA PHE A 17 10.69 -2.26 3.26
C PHE A 17 11.76 -3.33 3.01
N ARG A 18 12.37 -3.30 1.82
CA ARG A 18 13.48 -4.15 1.37
C ARG A 18 14.70 -3.95 2.27
N ALA A 19 14.97 -2.73 2.75
CA ALA A 19 16.05 -2.49 3.70
C ALA A 19 15.79 -3.18 5.06
N THR A 20 14.56 -3.12 5.58
CA THR A 20 14.17 -3.77 6.84
C THR A 20 14.16 -5.30 6.72
N LEU A 21 13.61 -5.84 5.63
CA LEU A 21 13.57 -7.28 5.34
C LEU A 21 14.99 -7.86 5.12
N LEU A 22 15.87 -7.10 4.44
CA LEU A 22 17.26 -7.52 4.18
C LEU A 22 18.18 -7.36 5.38
N ARG A 23 17.92 -6.42 6.31
CA ARG A 23 18.71 -6.24 7.54
C ARG A 23 18.52 -7.38 8.54
N ARG A 24 17.36 -8.03 8.59
CA ARG A 24 17.04 -9.13 9.54
C ARG A 24 17.47 -10.53 9.06
N ARG A 25 18.64 -10.66 8.42
CA ARG A 25 19.20 -11.95 7.92
C ARG A 25 19.16 -13.08 8.96
N ARG A 26 18.18 -13.99 8.83
CA ARG A 26 18.26 -15.46 9.09
C ARG A 26 16.92 -16.16 8.87
N LEU A 27 16.21 -15.86 7.78
CA LEU A 27 15.20 -16.80 7.28
C LEU A 27 15.79 -17.55 6.10
N ASN A 28 15.93 -18.86 6.28
CA ASN A 28 16.25 -19.83 5.22
C ASN A 28 15.10 -19.93 4.22
N PHE A 29 14.73 -18.81 3.59
CA PHE A 29 14.04 -18.89 2.32
C PHE A 29 15.15 -19.10 1.29
N SER A 30 15.31 -20.34 0.83
CA SER A 30 16.28 -20.74 -0.20
C SER A 30 15.91 -20.14 -1.56
N LEU A 31 15.83 -18.81 -1.65
CA LEU A 31 15.89 -18.07 -2.89
C LEU A 31 17.34 -17.66 -3.05
N LYS A 32 18.18 -18.61 -3.48
CA LYS A 32 19.50 -18.29 -4.02
C LYS A 32 19.33 -17.11 -4.99
N ASN A 33 20.15 -16.07 -4.83
CA ASN A 33 20.40 -15.03 -5.83
C ASN A 33 20.89 -15.71 -7.12
N ARG A 34 19.96 -16.29 -7.88
CA ARG A 34 20.21 -16.80 -9.22
C ARG A 34 19.77 -15.67 -10.14
N THR A 35 20.76 -15.04 -10.76
CA THR A 35 20.55 -14.18 -11.91
C THR A 35 19.93 -15.04 -13.01
N ASN A 36 18.81 -14.58 -13.57
CA ASN A 36 18.27 -15.19 -14.78
C ASN A 36 19.12 -14.73 -15.97
N LYS A 37 19.05 -15.46 -17.11
CA LYS A 37 19.84 -15.19 -18.32
C LYS A 37 19.70 -13.75 -18.88
N ASN A 38 18.73 -12.98 -18.39
CA ASN A 38 18.42 -11.61 -18.80
C ASN A 38 18.94 -10.52 -17.84
N GLY A 39 19.80 -10.86 -16.86
CA GLY A 39 20.43 -9.88 -15.97
C GLY A 39 19.51 -9.28 -14.89
N SER A 40 18.22 -9.63 -14.85
CA SER A 40 17.33 -9.31 -13.74
C SER A 40 17.53 -10.27 -12.57
N ASN A 41 17.63 -9.74 -11.36
CA ASN A 41 17.61 -10.57 -10.16
C ASN A 41 16.18 -11.09 -9.95
N LYS A 42 16.04 -12.36 -9.57
CA LYS A 42 14.74 -13.00 -9.28
C LYS A 42 13.90 -12.22 -8.26
N ILE A 43 14.53 -11.48 -7.36
CA ILE A 43 13.86 -10.60 -6.39
C ILE A 43 13.21 -9.40 -7.08
N ASP A 44 13.86 -8.80 -8.06
CA ASP A 44 13.32 -7.65 -8.80
C ASP A 44 12.19 -8.06 -9.75
N GLU A 45 12.16 -9.33 -10.17
CA GLU A 45 11.05 -9.93 -10.90
C GLU A 45 9.84 -10.14 -9.97
N ILE A 46 10.06 -10.72 -8.79
CA ILE A 46 9.01 -10.88 -7.76
C ILE A 46 8.45 -9.52 -7.33
N LEU A 47 9.29 -8.52 -7.05
CA LEU A 47 8.81 -7.20 -6.63
C LEU A 47 7.97 -6.51 -7.71
N ARG A 48 8.35 -6.64 -8.99
CA ARG A 48 7.54 -6.15 -10.12
C ARG A 48 6.18 -6.84 -10.22
N ASP A 49 6.12 -8.13 -9.89
CA ASP A 49 4.84 -8.85 -9.84
C ASP A 49 3.89 -8.31 -8.76
N TYR A 50 4.41 -7.69 -7.70
CA TYR A 50 3.62 -7.02 -6.66
C TYR A 50 3.31 -5.57 -6.99
N GLU A 51 4.07 -4.91 -7.86
CA GLU A 51 3.82 -3.52 -8.26
C GLU A 51 2.58 -3.34 -9.15
N ALA A 52 2.17 -4.39 -9.86
CA ALA A 52 1.13 -4.33 -10.89
C ALA A 52 -0.23 -4.91 -10.47
N VAL A 53 -0.66 -4.77 -9.20
CA VAL A 53 -1.86 -5.45 -8.68
C VAL A 53 -3.00 -4.50 -8.35
N ILE A 54 -4.21 -4.85 -8.80
CA ILE A 54 -5.49 -4.30 -8.32
C ILE A 54 -6.15 -5.34 -7.39
N ALA A 55 -6.75 -4.88 -6.29
CA ALA A 55 -7.14 -5.73 -5.17
C ALA A 55 -8.29 -6.69 -5.50
N PHE A 56 -9.22 -6.26 -6.35
CA PHE A 56 -10.50 -6.94 -6.56
C PHE A 56 -10.81 -7.33 -8.00
N CYS A 57 -9.89 -7.04 -8.93
CA CYS A 57 -9.99 -7.41 -10.33
C CYS A 57 -8.60 -7.69 -10.91
N ASN A 58 -8.55 -8.06 -12.20
CA ASN A 58 -7.31 -8.41 -12.88
C ASN A 58 -6.76 -7.29 -13.78
N CYS A 59 -7.19 -6.04 -13.56
CA CYS A 59 -6.66 -4.89 -14.26
C CYS A 59 -5.17 -4.70 -13.94
N PRO A 60 -4.35 -4.30 -14.91
CA PRO A 60 -2.98 -3.90 -14.63
C PRO A 60 -2.98 -2.58 -13.87
N ASN A 61 -2.17 -2.47 -12.82
CA ASN A 61 -1.86 -1.18 -12.22
C ASN A 61 -0.82 -0.48 -13.10
N SER A 62 -1.27 0.26 -14.11
CA SER A 62 -0.39 1.02 -15.01
C SER A 62 -0.55 2.52 -14.77
N TYR A 63 0.57 3.17 -14.47
CA TYR A 63 0.60 4.57 -14.04
C TYR A 63 0.94 5.54 -15.17
N GLU A 64 1.35 5.01 -16.32
CA GLU A 64 1.99 5.75 -17.42
C GLU A 64 1.15 5.81 -18.70
N LEU A 65 -0.10 5.35 -18.65
CA LEU A 65 -0.99 5.38 -19.80
C LEU A 65 -1.91 6.61 -19.80
N HIS A 66 -2.67 6.77 -20.89
CA HIS A 66 -3.76 7.74 -20.93
C HIS A 66 -4.80 7.43 -19.83
N PRO A 67 -5.49 8.44 -19.27
CA PRO A 67 -6.46 8.23 -18.21
C PRO A 67 -7.53 7.23 -18.61
N ASN A 68 -7.95 6.39 -17.67
CA ASN A 68 -9.03 5.41 -17.83
C ASN A 68 -8.74 4.35 -18.91
N THR A 69 -7.50 3.90 -19.04
CA THR A 69 -7.10 2.85 -20.00
C THR A 69 -6.99 1.46 -19.38
N SER A 70 -6.78 1.38 -18.07
CA SER A 70 -6.54 0.14 -17.34
C SER A 70 -7.69 -0.20 -16.38
N ILE A 71 -8.92 -0.06 -16.88
CA ILE A 71 -10.13 -0.17 -16.06
C ILE A 71 -11.07 -1.27 -16.56
N CYS A 72 -11.89 -1.78 -15.66
CA CYS A 72 -12.90 -2.80 -15.93
C CYS A 72 -14.18 -2.50 -15.13
N PRO A 73 -15.29 -3.19 -15.44
CA PRO A 73 -16.56 -2.99 -14.75
C PRO A 73 -16.48 -3.09 -13.21
N VAL A 74 -15.60 -3.96 -12.68
CA VAL A 74 -15.40 -4.11 -11.22
C VAL A 74 -14.78 -2.86 -10.59
N CYS A 75 -13.63 -2.38 -11.07
CA CYS A 75 -12.96 -1.21 -10.48
C CYS A 75 -13.66 0.11 -10.82
N MET A 76 -14.51 0.13 -11.86
CA MET A 76 -15.45 1.23 -12.11
C MET A 76 -16.67 1.20 -11.17
N GLY A 77 -16.93 0.09 -10.49
CA GLY A 77 -18.13 -0.08 -9.67
C GLY A 77 -19.43 -0.18 -10.47
N LEU A 78 -19.39 -0.77 -11.67
CA LEU A 78 -20.59 -0.98 -12.48
C LEU A 78 -21.55 -2.01 -11.82
N PRO A 79 -22.87 -1.83 -11.99
CA PRO A 79 -23.85 -2.73 -11.39
C PRO A 79 -23.80 -4.12 -12.03
N GLY A 80 -23.79 -5.16 -11.20
CA GLY A 80 -23.86 -6.56 -11.64
C GLY A 80 -22.53 -7.32 -11.56
N ASP A 81 -21.42 -6.63 -11.28
CA ASP A 81 -20.10 -7.25 -11.15
C ASP A 81 -19.76 -7.62 -9.69
N PHE A 82 -19.01 -8.71 -9.53
CA PHE A 82 -18.59 -9.23 -8.24
C PHE A 82 -17.08 -9.10 -8.07
N PRO A 83 -16.59 -8.38 -7.03
CA PRO A 83 -15.15 -8.28 -6.76
C PRO A 83 -14.60 -9.61 -6.27
N VAL A 84 -13.42 -9.97 -6.79
CA VAL A 84 -12.69 -11.18 -6.39
C VAL A 84 -11.33 -10.75 -5.85
N LEU A 85 -11.06 -11.07 -4.59
CA LEU A 85 -9.81 -10.70 -3.94
C LEU A 85 -8.62 -11.36 -4.65
N ASN A 86 -7.64 -10.55 -5.03
CA ASN A 86 -6.39 -11.02 -5.60
C ASN A 86 -5.53 -11.71 -4.52
N SER A 87 -5.03 -12.91 -4.81
CA SER A 87 -4.23 -13.68 -3.84
C SER A 87 -2.96 -12.96 -3.41
N LYS A 88 -2.35 -12.14 -4.29
CA LYS A 88 -1.15 -11.36 -3.98
C LYS A 88 -1.40 -10.34 -2.88
N VAL A 89 -2.64 -9.87 -2.72
CA VAL A 89 -3.01 -8.96 -1.62
C VAL A 89 -2.79 -9.66 -0.28
N PHE A 90 -3.14 -10.95 -0.17
CA PHE A 90 -2.94 -11.72 1.05
C PHE A 90 -1.45 -11.87 1.42
N ASP A 91 -0.59 -12.05 0.43
CA ASP A 91 0.85 -12.20 0.64
C ASP A 91 1.46 -10.96 1.34
N PHE A 92 0.89 -9.78 1.16
CA PHE A 92 1.30 -8.58 1.91
C PHE A 92 1.11 -8.72 3.43
N GLY A 93 0.08 -9.46 3.87
CA GLY A 93 -0.09 -9.75 5.29
C GLY A 93 1.04 -10.60 5.86
N VAL A 94 1.51 -11.59 5.10
CA VAL A 94 2.66 -12.43 5.47
C VAL A 94 3.93 -11.59 5.54
N ILE A 95 4.15 -10.73 4.54
CA ILE A 95 5.29 -9.82 4.51
C ILE A 95 5.26 -8.86 5.71
N LEU A 96 4.09 -8.33 6.06
CA LEU A 96 3.90 -7.47 7.22
C LEU A 96 4.26 -8.20 8.52
N ARG A 97 3.79 -9.43 8.73
CA ARG A 97 4.16 -10.23 9.91
C ARG A 97 5.67 -10.43 10.00
N LEU A 98 6.34 -10.72 8.89
CA LEU A 98 7.79 -10.92 8.86
C LEU A 98 8.56 -9.63 9.18
N ALA A 99 8.09 -8.49 8.68
CA ALA A 99 8.76 -7.21 8.88
C ALA A 99 8.53 -6.63 10.28
N PHE A 100 7.31 -6.70 10.79
CA PHE A 100 6.86 -5.98 11.99
C PHE A 100 6.47 -6.88 13.16
N ASN A 101 6.73 -8.19 13.07
CA ASN A 101 6.38 -9.15 14.12
C ASN A 101 4.89 -9.12 14.51
N CYS A 102 4.01 -8.69 13.60
CA CYS A 102 2.58 -8.62 13.86
C CYS A 102 1.92 -9.99 13.89
N ASP A 103 0.89 -10.16 14.70
CA ASP A 103 0.06 -11.37 14.68
C ASP A 103 -0.93 -11.32 13.51
N LEU A 104 -0.76 -12.27 12.59
CA LEU A 104 -1.61 -12.40 11.41
C LEU A 104 -2.95 -13.00 11.84
N SER A 105 -4.04 -12.38 11.43
CA SER A 105 -5.37 -12.91 11.70
C SER A 105 -5.68 -14.09 10.78
N LEU A 106 -6.16 -15.20 11.35
CA LEU A 106 -6.60 -16.38 10.59
C LEU A 106 -7.90 -16.13 9.81
N LYS A 107 -8.65 -15.10 10.20
CA LYS A 107 -9.84 -14.63 9.51
C LYS A 107 -9.70 -13.14 9.32
N SER A 108 -9.97 -12.64 8.13
CA SER A 108 -10.09 -11.21 7.89
C SER A 108 -11.37 -10.95 7.12
N LYS A 109 -11.98 -9.78 7.37
CA LYS A 109 -13.26 -9.38 6.79
C LYS A 109 -13.07 -8.06 6.09
N PHE A 110 -13.46 -8.01 4.82
CA PHE A 110 -13.60 -6.77 4.09
C PHE A 110 -15.04 -6.26 4.23
N ASP A 111 -15.15 -5.04 4.70
CA ASP A 111 -16.39 -4.30 4.85
C ASP A 111 -16.59 -3.37 3.65
N ARG A 112 -17.83 -3.28 3.18
CA ARG A 112 -18.21 -2.39 2.08
C ARG A 112 -18.85 -1.14 2.64
N GLY A 113 -18.08 -0.05 2.66
CA GLY A 113 -18.59 1.30 2.81
C GLY A 113 -18.58 2.03 1.46
N TYR A 114 -18.18 3.31 1.48
CA TYR A 114 -17.83 4.04 0.25
C TYR A 114 -16.54 3.50 -0.42
N GLN A 115 -15.73 2.78 0.35
CA GLN A 115 -14.47 2.15 -0.03
C GLN A 115 -14.42 0.76 0.62
N ILE A 116 -13.87 -0.24 -0.07
CA ILE A 116 -13.68 -1.58 0.51
C ILE A 116 -12.46 -1.54 1.44
N SER A 117 -12.66 -1.87 2.72
CA SER A 117 -11.60 -1.83 3.74
C SER A 117 -11.83 -2.87 4.84
N GLN A 118 -10.83 -3.17 5.66
CA GLN A 118 -10.96 -4.09 6.79
C GLN A 118 -11.12 -3.31 8.11
N PHE A 119 -12.36 -2.96 8.47
CA PHE A 119 -12.63 -2.22 9.69
C PHE A 119 -12.73 -3.14 10.91
N ASP A 120 -13.62 -4.14 10.87
CA ASP A 120 -13.89 -5.01 12.01
C ASP A 120 -12.71 -5.94 12.31
N VAL A 121 -12.22 -6.64 11.27
CA VAL A 121 -11.23 -7.72 11.42
C VAL A 121 -10.01 -7.44 10.53
N PRO A 122 -8.97 -6.76 11.06
CA PRO A 122 -7.77 -6.42 10.30
C PRO A 122 -7.00 -7.67 9.89
N ILE A 123 -6.15 -7.54 8.87
CA ILE A 123 -5.27 -8.64 8.46
C ILE A 123 -4.21 -8.95 9.52
N ALA A 124 -3.73 -7.95 10.26
CA ALA A 124 -2.77 -8.17 11.33
C ALA A 124 -2.99 -7.19 12.50
N SER A 125 -2.61 -7.64 13.70
CA SER A 125 -2.73 -6.88 14.94
C SER A 125 -1.54 -7.13 15.86
N GLY A 126 -1.21 -6.13 16.68
CA GLY A 126 -0.01 -6.18 17.51
C GLY A 126 1.26 -6.18 16.67
N GLY A 127 2.41 -6.00 17.31
CA GLY A 127 3.71 -5.99 16.64
C GLY A 127 4.53 -4.77 17.00
N TYR A 128 5.69 -4.66 16.38
CA TYR A 128 6.61 -3.55 16.60
C TYR A 128 7.62 -3.39 15.46
N ALA A 129 8.08 -2.17 15.28
CA ALA A 129 9.23 -1.83 14.45
C ALA A 129 10.39 -1.38 15.35
N ASP A 130 11.56 -1.99 15.18
CA ASP A 130 12.80 -1.49 15.78
C ASP A 130 13.46 -0.54 14.76
N VAL A 131 13.75 0.70 15.18
CA VAL A 131 14.31 1.75 14.34
C VAL A 131 15.60 2.26 14.97
N ASP A 132 16.64 2.36 14.14
CA ASP A 132 17.92 2.94 14.50
C ASP A 132 17.86 4.45 14.30
N ILE A 133 18.07 5.21 15.37
CA ILE A 133 18.12 6.66 15.31
C ILE A 133 19.52 7.08 14.83
N PRO A 134 19.63 7.86 13.74
CA PRO A 134 20.92 8.37 13.28
C PRO A 134 21.67 9.16 14.37
N LEU A 135 23.00 9.07 14.38
CA LEU A 135 23.85 9.77 15.37
C LEU A 135 23.64 11.29 15.36
N VAL A 136 23.34 11.88 14.19
CA VAL A 136 23.01 13.31 14.05
C VAL A 136 21.80 13.74 14.89
N PHE A 137 21.00 12.77 15.34
CA PHE A 137 19.79 12.95 16.13
C PHE A 137 19.89 12.36 17.54
N GLY A 138 21.12 12.14 18.04
CA GLY A 138 21.40 11.64 19.38
C GLY A 138 21.65 10.13 19.44
N GLY A 139 21.49 9.41 18.33
CA GLY A 139 21.79 7.98 18.26
C GLY A 139 20.85 7.10 19.08
N GLY A 140 20.96 5.79 18.87
CA GLY A 140 20.31 4.77 19.70
C GLY A 140 19.28 3.93 18.95
N HIS A 141 18.66 3.00 19.69
CA HIS A 141 17.64 2.09 19.17
C HIS A 141 16.32 2.41 19.86
N ARG A 142 15.26 2.57 19.08
CA ARG A 142 13.90 2.70 19.60
C ARG A 142 12.99 1.65 19.01
N ARG A 143 12.00 1.26 19.81
CA ARG A 143 10.92 0.38 19.40
C ARG A 143 9.64 1.19 19.33
N PHE A 144 8.92 1.04 18.23
CA PHE A 144 7.60 1.61 18.03
C PHE A 144 6.58 0.48 17.90
N GLY A 145 5.57 0.49 18.77
CA GLY A 145 4.49 -0.48 18.73
C GLY A 145 3.58 -0.29 17.52
N ILE A 146 3.04 -1.39 17.01
CA ILE A 146 2.00 -1.41 15.98
C ILE A 146 0.74 -1.98 16.62
N THR A 147 -0.33 -1.19 16.60
CA THR A 147 -1.64 -1.60 17.11
C THR A 147 -2.30 -2.57 16.13
N ARG A 148 -2.39 -2.17 14.86
CA ARG A 148 -3.02 -2.97 13.79
C ARG A 148 -2.54 -2.55 12.41
N ALA A 149 -2.68 -3.46 11.45
CA ALA A 149 -2.54 -3.17 10.04
C ALA A 149 -3.74 -3.74 9.29
N HIS A 150 -4.34 -2.93 8.44
CA HIS A 150 -5.51 -3.32 7.64
C HIS A 150 -5.35 -2.92 6.19
N MET A 151 -6.03 -3.67 5.32
CA MET A 151 -6.06 -3.38 3.89
C MET A 151 -7.25 -2.52 3.54
N GLU A 152 -7.04 -1.60 2.61
CA GLU A 152 -8.05 -0.76 2.01
C GLU A 152 -7.80 -0.61 0.51
N GLU A 153 -8.83 -0.25 -0.24
CA GLU A 153 -8.72 0.02 -1.68
C GLU A 153 -8.42 1.49 -1.95
N ASP A 154 -7.47 1.83 -2.83
CA ASP A 154 -7.26 3.22 -3.23
C ASP A 154 -8.44 3.76 -4.07
N VAL A 155 -8.64 5.07 -4.00
CA VAL A 155 -9.66 5.77 -4.79
C VAL A 155 -9.06 6.32 -6.08
N GLY A 156 -9.93 6.55 -7.07
CA GLY A 156 -9.55 7.27 -8.28
C GLY A 156 -9.07 8.71 -8.00
N LYS A 157 -8.37 9.28 -8.98
CA LYS A 157 -7.88 10.66 -8.93
C LYS A 157 -8.90 11.62 -9.54
N LEU A 158 -9.20 12.69 -8.82
CA LEU A 158 -9.96 13.81 -9.36
C LEU A 158 -8.99 14.87 -9.89
N LEU A 159 -9.10 15.17 -11.17
CA LEU A 159 -8.32 16.21 -11.84
C LEU A 159 -9.18 17.47 -12.01
N HIS A 160 -8.57 18.61 -11.68
CA HIS A 160 -9.15 19.92 -11.90
C HIS A 160 -8.48 20.56 -13.11
N SER A 161 -9.25 20.86 -14.15
CA SER A 161 -8.72 21.57 -15.32
C SER A 161 -9.13 23.03 -15.25
N GLU A 162 -8.15 23.92 -15.06
CA GLU A 162 -8.33 25.37 -15.14
C GLU A 162 -8.35 25.84 -16.61
N THR A 163 -9.28 25.32 -17.41
CA THR A 163 -9.42 25.83 -18.79
C THR A 163 -10.88 25.92 -19.17
N LEU A 164 -11.49 27.08 -18.93
CA LEU A 164 -12.52 27.65 -19.81
C LEU A 164 -12.41 29.19 -19.78
N LYS A 165 -11.55 29.76 -20.64
CA LYS A 165 -11.86 31.08 -21.22
C LYS A 165 -12.94 30.84 -22.27
N ILE A 166 -14.19 30.71 -21.85
CA ILE A 166 -15.31 30.85 -22.78
C ILE A 166 -16.04 32.14 -22.42
N THR A 167 -16.09 32.98 -23.45
CA THR A 167 -16.86 34.22 -23.54
C THR A 167 -18.29 34.03 -23.03
N HIS A 168 -18.72 34.95 -22.16
CA HIS A 168 -20.08 35.11 -21.64
C HIS A 168 -20.63 34.02 -20.66
N ARG A 169 -20.49 34.35 -19.38
CA ARG A 169 -21.50 34.18 -18.30
C ARG A 169 -21.78 32.83 -17.62
N HIS A 170 -21.04 31.75 -17.83
CA HIS A 170 -21.11 30.58 -16.92
C HIS A 170 -19.72 29.92 -16.76
N MET A 171 -19.06 30.13 -15.61
CA MET A 171 -17.78 29.48 -15.28
C MET A 171 -18.07 28.05 -14.79
N SER A 172 -18.11 27.09 -15.71
CA SER A 172 -18.17 25.66 -15.36
C SER A 172 -16.74 25.12 -15.29
N LEU A 173 -16.24 24.88 -14.09
CA LEU A 173 -14.98 24.17 -13.90
C LEU A 173 -15.15 22.72 -14.41
N LEU A 174 -14.42 22.33 -15.45
CA LEU A 174 -14.41 20.94 -15.90
C LEU A 174 -13.61 20.11 -14.88
N LYS A 175 -14.29 19.14 -14.25
CA LYS A 175 -13.65 18.11 -13.41
C LYS A 175 -13.52 16.84 -14.22
N GLN A 176 -12.32 16.28 -14.28
CA GLN A 176 -12.05 14.99 -14.93
C GLN A 176 -11.77 13.95 -13.87
N VAL A 177 -12.32 12.75 -14.03
CA VAL A 177 -12.11 11.62 -13.11
C VAL A 177 -11.22 10.60 -13.82
N ASP A 178 -10.18 10.16 -13.12
CA ASP A 178 -9.26 9.12 -13.56
C ASP A 178 -9.32 7.95 -12.55
N LEU A 179 -9.73 6.78 -13.04
CA LEU A 179 -9.97 5.57 -12.24
C LEU A 179 -8.87 4.52 -12.39
N ASP A 180 -7.75 4.80 -13.06
CA ASP A 180 -6.68 3.80 -13.24
C ASP A 180 -6.05 3.35 -11.91
N ARG A 181 -6.17 4.16 -10.85
CA ARG A 181 -5.77 3.82 -9.47
C ARG A 181 -6.88 3.23 -8.61
N ALA A 182 -8.14 3.31 -9.05
CA ALA A 182 -9.25 2.76 -8.29
C ALA A 182 -9.06 1.24 -8.20
N GLY A 183 -9.03 0.71 -6.98
CA GLY A 183 -8.74 -0.71 -6.80
C GLY A 183 -7.34 -1.03 -6.27
N VAL A 184 -6.38 -0.11 -6.32
CA VAL A 184 -5.01 -0.41 -5.88
C VAL A 184 -5.02 -0.78 -4.38
N PRO A 185 -4.45 -1.93 -3.97
CA PRO A 185 -4.42 -2.31 -2.57
C PRO A 185 -3.50 -1.37 -1.79
N LEU A 186 -4.03 -0.81 -0.70
CA LEU A 186 -3.31 -0.01 0.26
C LEU A 186 -3.23 -0.76 1.59
N LEU A 187 -2.08 -0.62 2.25
CA LEU A 187 -1.85 -1.16 3.59
C LEU A 187 -1.72 0.01 4.56
N GLU A 188 -2.70 0.13 5.44
CA GLU A 188 -2.71 1.15 6.48
C GLU A 188 -2.22 0.54 7.78
N ILE A 189 -1.15 1.13 8.34
CA ILE A 189 -0.54 0.69 9.59
C ILE A 189 -0.84 1.75 10.66
N VAL A 190 -1.42 1.28 11.76
CA VAL A 190 -1.76 2.08 12.92
C VAL A 190 -0.70 1.82 14.00
N SER A 191 0.08 2.85 14.34
CA SER A 191 1.09 2.74 15.40
C SER A 191 0.50 2.99 16.78
N GLU A 192 1.12 2.43 17.80
CA GLU A 192 0.94 2.90 19.18
C GLU A 192 1.38 4.38 19.28
N PRO A 193 0.88 5.15 20.27
CA PRO A 193 1.25 6.55 20.46
C PRO A 193 2.65 6.69 21.09
N ASP A 194 3.64 5.97 20.56
CA ASP A 194 5.03 5.91 21.04
C ASP A 194 5.89 7.06 20.51
N LEU A 195 5.39 7.81 19.52
CA LEU A 195 6.06 8.96 18.92
C LEU A 195 6.07 10.13 19.92
N ARG A 196 7.25 10.53 20.37
CA ARG A 196 7.42 11.59 21.39
C ARG A 196 7.99 12.88 20.84
N SER A 197 8.55 12.84 19.64
CA SER A 197 9.16 14.00 18.98
C SER A 197 8.82 14.02 17.49
N GLY A 198 8.87 15.20 16.87
CA GLY A 198 8.68 15.33 15.41
C GLY A 198 9.69 14.53 14.59
N MET A 199 10.86 14.26 15.18
CA MET A 199 11.91 13.43 14.60
C MET A 199 11.50 11.98 14.40
N ASP A 200 10.71 11.43 15.32
CA ASP A 200 10.25 10.05 15.25
C ASP A 200 9.27 9.84 14.06
N ARG A 201 8.75 10.93 13.45
CA ARG A 201 7.80 10.86 12.32
C ARG A 201 8.45 10.79 10.94
N SER A 202 9.72 11.17 10.80
CA SER A 202 10.38 11.37 9.50
C SER A 202 11.21 10.17 9.01
N SER A 203 11.28 9.10 9.80
CA SER A 203 12.10 7.90 9.55
C SER A 203 11.32 6.77 8.88
#